data_AF-A0A7Y5WA02-F1
#
_entry.id   AF-A0A7Y5WA02-F1
#
_cell.length_a   1.000
_cell.length_b   1.000
_cell.length_c   1.000
_cell.angle_alpha   90.00
_cell.angle_beta   90.00
_cell.angle_gamma   90.00
#
_symmetry.space_group_name_H-M   'P 1'
#
loop_
_entity.id
_entity.type
_entity.pdbx_description
1 polymer ?
#
loop_
_entity_poly.entity_id
_entity_poly.type
_entity_poly.pdbx_seq_one_letter_code
_entity_poly.pdbx_strand_id
1 'polypeptide(L)'
;MKKYGELVLEEGFATEEQIRTALEYQKTSDTLLGKVLVDMGIITLEQQYDLNHLHKLPDNQGKRIGELAVLNGFATESDIERALAFQKKVKGFLGDIMIELGYITAKQHEIILAMQRD
;
A
#
# COMPACT_ATOMS: atom_id res chain seq x y z
N MET A 1 6.32 -15.22 3.09
CA MET A 1 5.87 -14.68 1.78
C MET A 1 4.86 -15.65 1.23
N LYS A 2 3.58 -15.26 1.09
CA LYS A 2 2.54 -16.11 0.49
C LYS A 2 2.88 -16.36 -0.98
N LYS A 3 2.61 -17.55 -1.50
CA LYS A 3 2.86 -17.86 -2.92
C LYS A 3 1.76 -17.22 -3.78
N TYR A 4 2.11 -16.79 -4.99
CA TYR A 4 1.17 -16.12 -5.90
C TYR A 4 -0.12 -16.94 -6.14
N GLY A 5 -0.02 -18.26 -6.23
CA GLY A 5 -1.19 -19.14 -6.35
C GLY A 5 -2.12 -19.13 -5.14
N GLU A 6 -1.60 -18.96 -3.92
CA GLU A 6 -2.42 -18.86 -2.71
C GLU A 6 -3.21 -17.54 -2.69
N LEU A 7 -2.57 -16.44 -3.11
CA LEU A 7 -3.23 -15.13 -3.20
C LEU A 7 -4.38 -15.12 -4.20
N VAL A 8 -4.16 -15.68 -5.38
CA VAL A 8 -5.20 -15.77 -6.43
C VAL A 8 -6.41 -16.60 -5.95
N LEU A 9 -6.17 -17.64 -5.14
CA LEU A 9 -7.21 -18.49 -4.57
C LEU A 9 -7.97 -17.77 -3.44
N GLU A 10 -7.26 -17.10 -2.54
CA GLU A 10 -7.83 -16.34 -1.41
C GLU A 10 -8.75 -15.21 -1.89
N GLU A 11 -8.33 -14.48 -2.94
CA GLU A 11 -9.13 -13.41 -3.55
C GLU A 11 -10.30 -13.93 -4.42
N GLY A 12 -10.41 -15.25 -4.60
CA GLY A 12 -11.46 -15.87 -5.41
C GLY A 12 -11.33 -15.62 -6.92
N PHE A 13 -10.15 -15.21 -7.39
CA PHE A 13 -9.89 -14.94 -8.82
C PHE A 13 -9.66 -16.21 -9.64
N ALA A 14 -9.24 -17.30 -9.00
CA ALA A 14 -9.12 -18.61 -9.64
C ALA A 14 -9.43 -19.76 -8.68
N THR A 15 -9.81 -20.91 -9.24
CA THR A 15 -9.96 -22.17 -8.50
C THR A 15 -8.63 -22.90 -8.37
N GLU A 16 -8.53 -23.83 -7.41
CA GLU A 16 -7.36 -24.73 -7.28
C GLU A 16 -7.04 -25.47 -8.58
N GLU A 17 -8.07 -25.88 -9.33
CA GLU A 17 -7.92 -26.57 -10.60
C GLU A 17 -7.33 -25.66 -11.69
N GLN A 18 -7.78 -24.41 -11.77
CA GLN A 18 -7.23 -23.41 -12.70
C GLN A 18 -5.78 -23.09 -12.36
N ILE A 19 -5.44 -22.97 -11.06
CA ILE A 19 -4.08 -22.73 -10.58
C ILE A 19 -3.18 -23.92 -10.91
N ARG A 20 -3.64 -25.15 -10.70
CA ARG A 20 -2.89 -26.37 -11.04
C ARG A 20 -2.58 -26.42 -12.54
N THR A 21 -3.57 -26.12 -13.38
CA THR A 21 -3.42 -26.10 -14.84
C THR A 21 -2.39 -25.04 -15.26
N ALA A 22 -2.47 -23.84 -14.69
CA ALA A 22 -1.50 -22.78 -14.94
C ALA A 22 -0.07 -23.16 -14.49
N LEU A 23 0.07 -23.84 -13.35
CA LEU A 23 1.37 -24.34 -12.86
C LEU A 23 1.97 -25.43 -13.75
N GLU A 24 1.15 -26.31 -14.33
CA GLU A 24 1.61 -27.31 -15.29
C GLU A 24 2.11 -26.66 -16.58
N TYR A 25 1.39 -25.65 -17.08
CA TYR A 25 1.83 -24.84 -18.23
C TYR A 25 3.09 -24.02 -17.91
N GLN A 26 3.21 -23.52 -16.68
CA GLN A 26 4.41 -22.81 -16.24
C GLN A 26 5.63 -23.73 -16.21
N LYS A 27 5.50 -25.02 -15.85
CA LYS A 27 6.66 -25.93 -15.83
C LYS A 27 7.29 -26.14 -17.22
N THR A 28 6.53 -25.91 -18.28
CA THR A 28 6.99 -26.05 -19.67
C THR A 28 7.38 -24.71 -20.30
N SER A 29 7.30 -23.59 -19.56
CA SER A 29 7.61 -22.25 -20.04
C SER A 29 8.41 -21.43 -19.01
N ASP A 30 9.34 -20.59 -19.44
CA ASP A 30 10.13 -19.75 -18.51
C ASP A 30 9.37 -18.46 -18.10
N THR A 31 8.07 -18.59 -17.85
CA THR A 31 7.17 -17.46 -17.58
C THR A 31 6.70 -17.43 -16.13
N LEU A 32 6.34 -16.24 -15.64
CA LEU A 32 5.80 -16.07 -14.30
C LEU A 32 4.34 -16.55 -14.25
N LEU A 33 3.97 -17.23 -13.16
CA LEU A 33 2.61 -17.77 -12.96
C LEU A 33 1.53 -16.70 -13.16
N GLY A 34 1.74 -15.48 -12.66
CA GLY A 34 0.79 -14.38 -12.85
C GLY A 34 0.56 -14.03 -14.32
N LYS A 35 1.60 -14.11 -15.16
CA LYS A 35 1.47 -13.89 -16.61
C LYS A 35 0.75 -15.06 -17.28
N VAL A 36 1.07 -16.30 -16.90
CA VAL A 36 0.37 -17.49 -17.41
C VAL A 36 -1.13 -17.41 -17.11
N LEU A 37 -1.51 -17.01 -15.89
CA LEU A 37 -2.91 -16.87 -15.51
C LEU A 37 -3.66 -15.82 -16.35
N VAL A 38 -3.01 -14.73 -16.73
CA VAL A 38 -3.57 -13.72 -17.65
C VAL A 38 -3.64 -14.26 -19.08
N ASP A 39 -2.56 -14.86 -19.57
CA ASP A 39 -2.48 -15.38 -20.94
C ASP A 39 -3.51 -16.51 -21.16
N MET A 40 -3.85 -17.27 -20.10
CA MET A 40 -4.91 -18.29 -20.10
C MET A 40 -6.32 -17.73 -19.88
N GLY A 41 -6.47 -16.42 -19.63
CA GLY A 41 -7.76 -15.78 -19.33
C GLY A 41 -8.38 -16.20 -18.00
N ILE A 42 -7.59 -16.76 -17.08
CA ILE A 42 -8.03 -17.17 -15.74
C ILE A 42 -8.20 -15.94 -14.85
N ILE A 43 -7.27 -14.98 -14.92
CA ILE A 43 -7.36 -13.69 -14.27
C ILE A 43 -7.24 -12.57 -15.30
N THR A 44 -7.79 -11.39 -15.00
CA THR A 44 -7.64 -10.21 -15.85
C THR A 44 -6.31 -9.49 -15.58
N LEU A 45 -5.89 -8.62 -16.50
CA LEU A 45 -4.75 -7.71 -16.28
C LEU A 45 -4.97 -6.80 -15.06
N GLU A 46 -6.21 -6.40 -14.81
CA GLU A 46 -6.60 -5.61 -13.63
C GLU A 46 -6.43 -6.42 -12.34
N GLN A 47 -6.95 -7.65 -12.29
CA GLN A 47 -6.75 -8.54 -11.14
C GLN A 47 -5.28 -8.89 -10.91
N GLN A 48 -4.50 -9.06 -11.99
CA GLN A 48 -3.06 -9.24 -11.90
C GLN A 48 -2.38 -8.00 -11.31
N TYR A 49 -2.79 -6.81 -11.74
CA TYR A 49 -2.33 -5.55 -11.16
C TYR A 49 -2.69 -5.49 -9.68
N ASP A 50 -3.94 -5.73 -9.31
CA ASP A 50 -4.40 -5.71 -7.92
C ASP A 50 -3.61 -6.70 -7.05
N LEU A 51 -3.41 -7.94 -7.49
CA LEU A 51 -2.60 -8.94 -6.78
C LEU A 51 -1.14 -8.50 -6.59
N ASN A 52 -0.53 -7.89 -7.61
CA ASN A 52 0.83 -7.34 -7.52
C ASN A 52 0.92 -6.14 -6.55
N HIS A 53 -0.23 -5.52 -6.25
CA HIS A 53 -0.37 -4.36 -5.37
C HIS A 53 -1.11 -4.67 -4.07
N LEU A 54 -1.54 -5.92 -3.85
CA LEU A 54 -2.30 -6.36 -2.67
C LEU A 54 -1.48 -6.25 -1.38
N HIS A 55 -0.15 -6.34 -1.51
CA HIS A 55 0.81 -6.06 -0.44
C HIS A 55 1.35 -4.62 -0.45
N LYS A 56 0.74 -3.72 -1.22
CA LYS A 56 1.03 -2.28 -1.25
C LYS A 56 -0.12 -1.44 -0.67
N LEU A 57 -0.92 -1.99 0.23
CA LEU A 57 -1.37 -1.14 1.32
C LEU A 57 -0.08 -0.65 2.00
N PRO A 58 0.15 0.67 2.11
CA PRO A 58 1.35 1.13 2.80
C PRO A 58 1.32 0.46 4.18
N ASP A 59 2.31 -0.38 4.45
CA ASP A 59 2.59 -0.83 5.81
C ASP A 59 2.81 0.46 6.61
N ASN A 60 1.80 0.82 7.39
CA ASN A 60 1.81 2.02 8.20
C ASN A 60 2.49 1.74 9.54
N GLN A 61 2.83 0.47 9.83
CA GLN A 61 3.53 0.10 11.04
C GLN A 61 4.90 0.76 11.05
N GLY A 62 5.10 1.63 12.04
CA GLY A 62 6.34 2.39 12.21
C GLY A 62 6.45 3.67 11.36
N LYS A 63 5.49 3.96 10.47
CA LYS A 63 5.49 5.23 9.72
C LYS A 63 5.20 6.41 10.64
N ARG A 64 5.94 7.48 10.43
CA ARG A 64 5.76 8.72 11.19
C ARG A 64 4.58 9.51 10.63
N ILE A 65 3.98 10.35 11.48
CA ILE A 65 2.81 11.16 11.11
C ILE A 65 3.04 12.02 9.86
N GLY A 66 4.26 12.53 9.67
CA GLY A 66 4.62 13.30 8.47
C GLY A 66 4.66 12.47 7.19
N GLU A 67 5.14 11.22 7.26
CA GLU A 67 5.16 10.31 6.11
C GLU A 67 3.74 9.92 5.70
N LEU A 68 2.88 9.63 6.67
CA LEU A 68 1.48 9.31 6.42
C LEU A 68 0.71 10.52 5.86
N ALA A 69 1.00 11.73 6.31
CA ALA A 69 0.40 12.95 5.76
C ALA A 69 0.75 13.14 4.27
N VAL A 70 2.00 12.84 3.87
CA VAL A 70 2.43 12.91 2.47
C VAL A 70 1.82 11.78 1.64
N LEU A 71 1.85 10.55 2.13
CA LEU A 71 1.29 9.39 1.44
C LEU A 71 -0.21 9.55 1.14
N ASN A 72 -0.95 10.23 2.01
CA ASN A 72 -2.38 10.51 1.84
C ASN A 72 -2.67 11.82 1.08
N GLY A 73 -1.63 12.53 0.61
CA GLY A 73 -1.78 13.79 -0.12
C GLY A 73 -2.32 14.94 0.72
N PHE A 74 -2.24 14.86 2.06
CA PHE A 74 -2.67 15.92 2.96
C PHE A 74 -1.62 17.02 3.10
N ALA A 75 -0.34 16.67 2.93
CA ALA A 75 0.78 17.59 3.00
C ALA A 75 1.84 17.22 1.95
N THR A 76 2.73 18.15 1.61
CA THR A 76 3.93 17.88 0.79
C THR A 76 5.15 17.60 1.67
N GLU A 77 6.19 16.98 1.10
CA GLU A 77 7.47 16.79 1.82
C GLU A 77 8.03 18.12 2.36
N SER A 78 7.91 19.19 1.58
CA SER A 78 8.32 20.54 1.98
C SER A 78 7.51 21.08 3.17
N ASP A 79 6.23 20.74 3.29
CA ASP A 79 5.41 21.10 4.46
C ASP A 79 5.93 20.38 5.72
N ILE A 80 6.29 19.10 5.60
CA ILE A 80 6.85 18.31 6.70
C ILE A 80 8.19 18.89 7.15
N GLU A 81 9.07 19.24 6.21
CA GLU A 81 10.37 19.85 6.52
C GLU A 81 10.22 21.17 7.28
N ARG A 82 9.28 22.03 6.84
CA ARG A 82 8.97 23.29 7.52
C ARG A 82 8.43 23.06 8.92
N ALA A 83 7.50 22.12 9.08
CA ALA A 83 6.95 21.77 10.39
C ALA A 83 8.02 21.21 11.34
N LEU A 84 8.92 20.35 10.85
CA LEU A 84 10.05 19.83 11.64
C LEU A 84 11.06 20.92 12.02
N ALA A 85 11.36 21.85 11.10
CA ALA A 85 12.23 22.99 11.39
C ALA A 85 11.61 23.90 12.46
N PHE A 86 10.29 24.07 12.45
CA PHE A 86 9.56 24.79 13.48
C PHE A 86 9.54 24.04 14.81
N GLN A 87 9.30 22.72 14.81
CA GLN A 87 9.32 21.87 16.00
C GLN A 87 10.67 21.88 16.73
N LYS A 88 11.79 22.05 16.01
CA LYS A 88 13.11 22.22 16.65
C LYS A 88 13.20 23.50 17.48
N LYS A 89 12.44 24.54 17.12
CA LYS A 89 12.37 25.82 17.84
C LYS A 89 11.31 25.81 18.93
N VAL A 90 10.22 25.06 18.71
CA VAL A 90 9.05 25.01 19.57
C VAL A 90 8.78 23.54 19.94
N LYS A 91 8.99 23.18 21.22
CA LYS A 91 8.71 21.81 21.69
C LYS A 91 7.22 21.51 21.48
N GLY A 92 6.90 20.33 20.93
CA GLY A 92 5.52 19.91 20.66
C GLY A 92 5.44 18.69 19.77
N PHE A 93 4.24 18.16 19.53
CA PHE A 93 4.02 17.07 18.58
C PHE A 93 3.95 17.60 17.15
N LEU A 94 4.49 16.84 16.20
CA LEU A 94 4.57 17.28 14.80
C LEU A 94 3.17 17.49 14.20
N GLY A 95 2.20 16.63 14.54
CA GLY A 95 0.82 16.74 14.05
C GLY A 95 0.12 18.03 14.47
N ASP A 96 0.24 18.41 15.75
CA ASP A 96 -0.34 19.64 16.26
C ASP A 96 0.29 20.87 15.59
N ILE A 97 1.61 20.86 15.42
CA ILE A 97 2.34 21.92 14.70
C ILE A 97 1.88 22.01 13.25
N MET A 98 1.63 20.89 12.58
CA MET A 98 1.12 20.90 11.21
C MET A 98 -0.30 21.45 11.10
N ILE A 99 -1.13 21.31 12.14
CA ILE A 99 -2.44 21.97 12.23
C ILE A 99 -2.26 23.48 12.42
N GLU A 100 -1.41 23.88 13.36
CA GLU A 100 -1.13 25.31 13.65
C GLU A 100 -0.58 26.05 12.43
N LEU A 101 0.28 25.40 11.65
CA LEU A 101 0.84 25.94 10.40
C LEU A 101 -0.14 25.86 9.22
N GLY A 102 -1.30 25.23 9.38
CA GLY A 102 -2.33 25.09 8.34
C GLY A 102 -1.99 24.10 7.24
N TYR A 103 -1.03 23.20 7.45
CA TYR A 103 -0.64 22.17 6.48
C TYR A 103 -1.62 21.00 6.45
N ILE A 104 -2.25 20.69 7.59
CA ILE A 104 -3.32 19.70 7.68
C ILE A 104 -4.45 20.23 8.57
N THR A 105 -5.65 19.70 8.38
CA THR A 105 -6.80 19.97 9.25
C THR A 105 -6.83 19.02 10.45
N ALA A 106 -7.56 19.37 11.51
CA ALA A 106 -7.80 18.48 12.65
C ALA A 106 -8.42 17.13 12.23
N LYS A 107 -9.33 17.14 11.25
CA LYS A 107 -9.93 15.92 10.70
C LYS A 107 -8.89 15.04 9.97
N GLN A 108 -8.00 15.65 9.19
CA GLN A 108 -6.91 14.90 8.53
C GLN A 108 -5.92 14.34 9.55
N HIS A 109 -5.64 15.08 10.61
CA HIS A 109 -4.80 14.61 11.71
C HIS A 109 -5.40 13.37 12.41
N GLU A 110 -6.70 13.37 12.70
CA GLU A 110 -7.40 12.19 13.25
C GLU A 110 -7.31 10.96 12.34
N ILE A 111 -7.49 11.16 11.02
CA ILE A 111 -7.35 10.09 10.02
C ILE A 111 -5.92 9.51 10.05
N ILE A 112 -4.89 10.36 10.07
CA ILE A 112 -3.50 9.90 10.12
C ILE A 112 -3.22 9.13 11.43
N LEU A 113 -3.75 9.59 12.57
CA LEU A 113 -3.56 8.92 13.86
C LEU A 113 -4.24 7.55 13.91
N ALA A 114 -5.40 7.40 13.27
CA ALA A 114 -6.04 6.10 13.12
C ALA A 114 -5.16 5.15 12.29
N MET A 115 -4.65 5.63 11.14
CA MET A 115 -3.77 4.87 10.25
C MET A 115 -2.45 4.42 10.89
N GLN A 116 -1.94 5.18 11.87
CA GLN A 116 -0.70 4.84 12.57
C GLN A 116 -0.89 3.71 13.61
N ARG A 117 -2.13 3.46 14.05
CA ARG A 117 -2.46 2.49 15.11
C ARG A 117 -2.86 1.11 14.59
N ASP A 118 -3.16 1.00 13.30
CA ASP A 118 -3.42 -0.24 12.57
C ASP A 118 -2.09 -0.90 12.09
#